data_AF-A0A5Q4BC00-F1
#
_entry.id   AF-A0A5Q4BC00-F1
#
_cell.length_a   1.000
_cell.length_b   1.000
_cell.length_c   1.000
_cell.angle_alpha   90.00
_cell.angle_beta   90.00
_cell.angle_gamma   90.00
#
_symmetry.space_group_name_H-M   'P 1'
#
loop_
_entity.id
_entity.type
_entity.pdbx_description
1 polymer ?
#
loop_
_entity_poly.entity_id
_entity_poly.type
_entity_poly.pdbx_seq_one_letter_code
_entity_poly.pdbx_strand_id
1 'polypeptide(L)'
;SRAHLKRYYTKAFVTEKAPAKHTWVNLDIDTIYLVQHNLKKLHAECPIVRKIILLGIDSEMFFHFYHGLLRGMKHLETADILHMESPGTVDDEWWTGWDSMMEAYYFRDDPVPFYTRILYPQYPPYEINPDNYLKVERDKRRKLLAAHPDWYEPGYEISDSDDDVVCGPNRFRTGYRRRVEA
;
A
#
# COMPACT_ATOMS: atom_id res chain seq x y z
N SER A 1 -15.89 6.56 -28.21
CA SER A 1 -15.89 6.94 -29.64
C SER A 1 -14.54 6.59 -30.27
N ARG A 2 -14.45 6.43 -31.60
CA ARG A 2 -13.20 6.08 -32.32
C ARG A 2 -12.09 7.14 -32.18
N ALA A 3 -12.47 8.39 -31.93
CA ALA A 3 -11.57 9.51 -31.65
C ALA A 3 -10.96 9.45 -30.23
N HIS A 4 -11.74 8.97 -29.24
CA HIS A 4 -11.24 8.71 -27.88
C HIS A 4 -10.11 7.66 -27.94
N LEU A 5 -10.33 6.51 -28.58
CA LEU A 5 -9.32 5.44 -28.69
C LEU A 5 -8.02 5.87 -29.41
N LYS A 6 -8.09 6.76 -30.41
CA LYS A 6 -6.88 7.26 -31.11
C LYS A 6 -5.99 8.17 -30.26
N ARG A 7 -6.52 8.74 -29.17
CA ARG A 7 -5.76 9.61 -28.27
C ARG A 7 -4.86 8.81 -27.30
N TYR A 8 -5.26 7.58 -26.97
CA TYR A 8 -4.66 6.77 -25.90
C TYR A 8 -3.70 5.68 -26.41
N TYR A 9 -3.93 5.18 -27.62
CA TYR A 9 -3.12 4.12 -28.20
C TYR A 9 -2.08 4.71 -29.16
N THR A 10 -0.80 4.57 -28.81
CA THR A 10 0.33 4.87 -29.69
C THR A 10 0.84 3.59 -30.34
N LYS A 11 1.16 3.68 -31.63
CA LYS A 11 1.73 2.58 -32.39
C LYS A 11 3.23 2.52 -32.09
N ALA A 12 3.67 1.49 -31.35
CA ALA A 12 5.08 1.32 -30.96
C ALA A 12 5.70 0.08 -31.64
N PHE A 13 7.02 0.14 -31.83
CA PHE A 13 7.79 -0.98 -32.38
C PHE A 13 7.95 -2.08 -31.33
N VAL A 14 7.67 -3.33 -31.70
CA VAL A 14 7.68 -4.46 -30.76
C VAL A 14 9.09 -4.78 -30.28
N THR A 15 10.12 -4.65 -31.13
CA THR A 15 11.56 -4.68 -30.80
C THR A 15 12.38 -4.05 -31.93
N GLU A 16 13.62 -3.59 -31.67
CA GLU A 16 14.57 -3.11 -32.71
C GLU A 16 14.86 -4.15 -33.80
N LYS A 17 14.70 -5.44 -33.49
CA LYS A 17 15.00 -6.56 -34.40
C LYS A 17 13.85 -6.89 -35.38
N ALA A 18 12.66 -6.32 -35.20
CA ALA A 18 11.49 -6.59 -36.05
C ALA A 18 10.61 -5.36 -36.28
N PRO A 19 11.13 -4.32 -36.96
CA PRO A 19 10.44 -3.01 -37.13
C PRO A 19 9.12 -3.08 -37.93
N ALA A 20 8.86 -4.18 -38.66
CA ALA A 20 7.61 -4.36 -39.39
C ALA A 20 6.42 -4.73 -38.48
N LYS A 21 6.68 -5.26 -37.27
CA LYS A 21 5.64 -5.62 -36.31
C LYS A 21 5.38 -4.42 -35.40
N HIS A 22 4.21 -3.83 -35.56
CA HIS A 22 3.73 -2.77 -34.70
C HIS A 22 2.72 -3.35 -33.72
N THR A 23 2.79 -2.93 -32.46
CA THR A 23 1.72 -3.15 -31.50
C THR A 23 1.10 -1.82 -31.12
N TRP A 24 -0.18 -1.84 -30.76
CA TRP A 24 -0.85 -0.69 -30.20
C TRP A 24 -0.63 -0.72 -28.70
N VAL A 25 0.18 0.19 -28.18
CA VAL A 25 0.42 0.35 -26.75
C VAL A 25 -0.48 1.47 -26.26
N ASN A 26 -1.35 1.18 -25.31
CA ASN A 26 -2.03 2.22 -24.55
C ASN A 26 -1.04 2.73 -23.50
N LEU A 27 -0.58 3.98 -23.65
CA LEU A 27 0.32 4.61 -22.68
C LEU A 27 -0.44 5.11 -21.44
N ASP A 28 -1.78 5.19 -21.55
CA ASP A 28 -2.73 5.55 -20.50
C ASP A 28 -3.50 4.31 -20.01
N ILE A 29 -2.84 3.15 -19.86
CA ILE A 29 -3.39 2.15 -18.92
C ILE A 29 -3.15 2.71 -17.51
N ASP A 30 -3.87 3.77 -17.18
CA ASP A 30 -3.78 4.40 -15.87
C ASP A 30 -4.25 3.41 -14.83
N THR A 31 -5.24 2.55 -15.13
CA THR A 31 -5.77 1.57 -14.17
C THR A 31 -5.71 0.15 -14.70
N ILE A 32 -5.03 -0.75 -13.98
CA ILE A 32 -5.10 -2.19 -14.21
C ILE A 32 -5.91 -2.86 -13.13
N TYR A 33 -6.90 -3.65 -13.53
CA TYR A 33 -7.63 -4.54 -12.64
C TYR A 33 -7.06 -5.96 -12.72
N LEU A 34 -6.66 -6.53 -11.60
CA LEU A 34 -6.20 -7.92 -11.56
C LEU A 34 -6.41 -8.56 -10.19
N VAL A 35 -6.41 -9.88 -10.18
CA VAL A 35 -6.30 -10.71 -8.97
C VAL A 35 -4.87 -10.70 -8.43
N GLN A 36 -4.70 -10.73 -7.10
CA GLN A 36 -3.38 -10.56 -6.46
C GLN A 36 -2.27 -11.48 -6.99
N HIS A 37 -2.61 -12.72 -7.39
CA HIS A 37 -1.64 -13.68 -7.92
C HIS A 37 -1.02 -13.28 -9.27
N ASN A 38 -1.73 -12.48 -10.07
CA ASN A 38 -1.24 -12.01 -11.37
C ASN A 38 -0.26 -10.84 -11.24
N LEU A 39 -0.05 -10.30 -10.03
CA LEU A 39 0.85 -9.17 -9.81
C LEU A 39 2.31 -9.49 -10.19
N LYS A 40 2.74 -10.74 -9.97
CA LYS A 40 4.08 -11.21 -10.39
C LYS A 40 4.29 -11.06 -11.90
N LYS A 41 3.28 -11.44 -12.69
CA LYS A 41 3.34 -11.36 -14.14
C LYS A 41 3.33 -9.91 -14.60
N LEU A 42 2.46 -9.08 -14.03
CA LEU A 42 2.41 -7.65 -14.36
C LEU A 42 3.75 -6.95 -14.04
N HIS A 43 4.30 -7.19 -12.86
CA HIS A 43 5.58 -6.61 -12.44
C HIS A 43 6.73 -7.00 -13.38
N ALA A 44 6.72 -8.22 -13.93
CA ALA A 44 7.73 -8.67 -14.87
C ALA A 44 7.58 -8.05 -16.28
N GLU A 45 6.35 -7.77 -16.71
CA GLU A 45 6.04 -7.34 -18.08
C GLU A 45 5.96 -5.81 -18.24
N CYS A 46 5.46 -5.07 -17.23
CA CYS A 46 5.14 -3.66 -17.36
C CYS A 46 5.17 -2.90 -16.01
N PRO A 47 6.28 -2.25 -15.64
CA PRO A 47 6.40 -1.50 -14.38
C PRO A 47 5.92 -0.03 -14.47
N ILE A 48 5.38 0.41 -15.62
CA ILE A 48 4.98 1.82 -15.86
C ILE A 48 3.54 2.14 -15.42
N VAL A 49 2.90 1.24 -14.68
CA VAL A 49 1.49 1.36 -14.27
C VAL A 49 1.35 2.41 -13.18
N ARG A 50 0.40 3.33 -13.34
CA ARG A 50 0.15 4.44 -12.39
C ARG A 50 -0.91 4.12 -11.35
N LYS A 51 -1.94 3.36 -11.70
CA LYS A 51 -2.98 2.91 -10.77
C LYS A 51 -3.28 1.44 -10.96
N ILE A 52 -3.42 0.73 -9.85
CA ILE A 52 -3.79 -0.69 -9.82
C ILE A 52 -5.00 -0.87 -8.91
N ILE A 53 -5.93 -1.71 -9.36
CA ILE A 53 -7.02 -2.26 -8.56
C ILE A 53 -6.75 -3.77 -8.43
N LEU A 54 -6.43 -4.20 -7.21
CA LEU A 54 -6.17 -5.59 -6.86
C LEU A 54 -7.41 -6.22 -6.25
N LEU A 55 -7.76 -7.44 -6.67
CA LEU A 55 -8.61 -8.30 -5.86
C LEU A 55 -7.74 -8.97 -4.80
N GLY A 56 -7.86 -8.45 -3.56
CA GLY A 56 -7.21 -8.93 -2.35
C GLY A 56 -8.02 -10.05 -1.71
N ILE A 57 -7.73 -11.28 -2.10
CA ILE A 57 -8.42 -12.50 -1.68
C ILE A 57 -7.94 -12.96 -0.29
N ASP A 58 -6.66 -12.73 0.00
CA ASP A 58 -5.99 -13.19 1.22
C ASP A 58 -4.89 -12.18 1.58
N SER A 59 -5.04 -11.53 2.73
CA SER A 59 -4.14 -10.46 3.19
C SER A 59 -2.79 -11.00 3.69
N GLU A 60 -2.76 -12.18 4.30
CA GLU A 60 -1.53 -12.83 4.77
C GLU A 60 -0.67 -13.26 3.58
N MET A 61 -1.28 -13.93 2.61
CA MET A 61 -0.61 -14.29 1.36
C MET A 61 -0.17 -13.03 0.60
N PHE A 62 -0.96 -11.96 0.60
CA PHE A 62 -0.57 -10.69 0.01
C PHE A 62 0.70 -10.12 0.65
N PHE A 63 0.71 -10.08 1.98
CA PHE A 63 1.84 -9.59 2.77
C PHE A 63 3.11 -10.41 2.55
N HIS A 64 3.03 -11.74 2.48
CA HIS A 64 4.25 -12.54 2.33
C HIS A 64 4.82 -12.60 0.91
N PHE A 65 3.98 -12.49 -0.13
CA PHE A 65 4.40 -12.82 -1.50
C PHE A 65 4.25 -11.70 -2.54
N TYR A 66 3.44 -10.67 -2.27
CA TYR A 66 3.00 -9.76 -3.32
C TYR A 66 3.24 -8.28 -3.00
N HIS A 67 3.15 -7.86 -1.73
CA HIS A 67 3.28 -6.44 -1.38
C HIS A 67 4.63 -5.82 -1.83
N GLY A 68 5.74 -6.56 -1.74
CA GLY A 68 7.05 -6.09 -2.17
C GLY A 68 7.13 -5.76 -3.66
N LEU A 69 6.26 -6.35 -4.48
CA LEU A 69 6.19 -6.08 -5.92
C LEU A 69 5.63 -4.68 -6.19
N LEU A 70 4.61 -4.24 -5.43
CA LEU A 70 4.07 -2.88 -5.58
C LEU A 70 5.11 -1.83 -5.21
N ARG A 71 5.90 -2.07 -4.15
CA ARG A 71 7.01 -1.19 -3.78
C ARG A 71 8.05 -1.02 -4.90
N GLY A 72 8.23 -2.04 -5.74
CA GLY A 72 9.13 -2.00 -6.91
C GLY A 72 8.60 -1.19 -8.10
N MET A 73 7.31 -0.85 -8.13
CA MET A 73 6.68 -0.14 -9.26
C MET A 73 6.87 1.37 -9.13
N LYS A 74 7.96 1.88 -9.71
CA LYS A 74 8.39 3.30 -9.60
C LYS A 74 7.37 4.33 -10.07
N HIS A 75 6.47 3.95 -10.97
CA HIS A 75 5.48 4.85 -11.56
C HIS A 75 4.10 4.73 -10.88
N LEU A 76 3.97 3.84 -9.90
CA LEU A 76 2.72 3.64 -9.19
C LEU A 76 2.40 4.90 -8.37
N GLU A 77 1.18 5.38 -8.50
CA GLU A 77 0.59 6.51 -7.79
C GLU A 77 -0.54 6.05 -6.86
N THR A 78 -1.26 4.98 -7.24
CA THR A 78 -2.38 4.45 -6.44
C THR A 78 -2.48 2.93 -6.51
N ALA A 79 -2.64 2.30 -5.35
CA ALA A 79 -2.97 0.89 -5.19
C ALA A 79 -4.29 0.76 -4.40
N ASP A 80 -5.37 0.44 -5.11
CA ASP A 80 -6.66 0.09 -4.52
C ASP A 80 -6.71 -1.43 -4.35
N ILE A 81 -6.90 -1.93 -3.13
CA ILE A 81 -7.06 -3.36 -2.84
C ILE A 81 -8.51 -3.61 -2.46
N LEU A 82 -9.26 -4.29 -3.32
CA LEU A 82 -10.59 -4.79 -3.05
C LEU A 82 -10.47 -6.03 -2.17
N HIS A 83 -10.78 -5.91 -0.88
CA HIS A 83 -10.82 -7.02 0.03
C HIS A 83 -12.00 -7.94 -0.31
N MET A 84 -11.67 -9.18 -0.69
CA MET A 84 -12.58 -10.21 -1.17
C MET A 84 -12.28 -11.50 -0.40
N GLU A 85 -12.48 -11.51 0.92
CA GLU A 85 -12.28 -12.74 1.67
C GLU A 85 -13.40 -13.77 1.41
N SER A 86 -12.96 -15.02 1.34
CA SER A 86 -13.76 -16.24 1.29
C SER A 86 -14.24 -16.62 2.71
N PRO A 87 -15.34 -17.37 2.86
CA PRO A 87 -16.57 -16.97 3.55
C PRO A 87 -16.47 -16.93 5.11
N GLY A 88 -15.59 -16.11 5.65
CA GLY A 88 -15.55 -15.80 7.09
C GLY A 88 -16.57 -14.72 7.47
N THR A 89 -17.00 -14.71 8.74
CA THR A 89 -17.67 -13.54 9.32
C THR A 89 -16.67 -12.40 9.35
N VAL A 90 -16.89 -11.39 8.52
CA VAL A 90 -16.11 -10.16 8.53
C VAL A 90 -16.61 -9.32 9.70
N ASP A 91 -15.78 -9.16 10.73
CA ASP A 91 -16.08 -8.34 11.91
C ASP A 91 -15.76 -6.85 11.67
N ASP A 92 -16.02 -6.00 12.66
CA ASP A 92 -15.75 -4.56 12.61
C ASP A 92 -14.24 -4.24 12.48
N GLU A 93 -13.37 -5.25 12.65
CA GLU A 93 -11.92 -5.17 12.59
C GLU A 93 -11.34 -5.84 11.32
N TRP A 94 -12.14 -5.98 10.26
CA TRP A 94 -11.77 -6.56 8.95
C TRP A 94 -10.45 -6.06 8.36
N TRP A 95 -10.06 -4.83 8.68
CA TRP A 95 -8.86 -4.17 8.19
C TRP A 95 -7.57 -4.66 8.88
N THR A 96 -7.67 -5.35 10.02
CA THR A 96 -6.52 -5.83 10.81
C THR A 96 -5.60 -6.76 10.02
N GLY A 97 -6.14 -7.58 9.13
CA GLY A 97 -5.34 -8.42 8.24
C GLY A 97 -4.41 -7.64 7.31
N TRP A 98 -4.72 -6.37 7.04
CA TRP A 98 -3.94 -5.48 6.17
C TRP A 98 -2.98 -4.57 6.94
N ASP A 99 -3.09 -4.49 8.27
CA ASP A 99 -2.32 -3.56 9.09
C ASP A 99 -0.82 -3.74 8.88
N SER A 100 -0.30 -4.96 9.04
CA SER A 100 1.12 -5.29 8.87
C SER A 100 1.70 -4.82 7.53
N MET A 101 0.90 -4.91 6.46
CA MET A 101 1.29 -4.42 5.14
C MET A 101 1.36 -2.90 5.09
N MET A 102 0.33 -2.22 5.59
CA MET A 102 0.30 -0.76 5.62
C MET A 102 1.43 -0.19 6.50
N GLU A 103 1.74 -0.84 7.61
CA GLU A 103 2.89 -0.50 8.45
C GLU A 103 4.20 -0.66 7.68
N ALA A 104 4.36 -1.77 6.95
CA ALA A 104 5.54 -2.01 6.13
C ALA A 104 5.72 -0.99 4.99
N TYR A 105 4.63 -0.33 4.54
CA TYR A 105 4.67 0.70 3.51
C TYR A 105 4.95 2.10 4.04
N TYR A 106 4.35 2.50 5.16
CA TYR A 106 4.38 3.90 5.57
C TYR A 106 5.12 4.18 6.88
N PHE A 107 5.40 3.16 7.68
CA PHE A 107 6.02 3.33 9.00
C PHE A 107 7.50 2.93 9.02
N ARG A 108 8.15 3.08 7.87
CA ARG A 108 9.59 2.91 7.67
C ARG A 108 10.25 4.25 7.32
N ASP A 109 11.58 4.30 7.41
CA ASP A 109 12.40 5.48 7.06
C ASP A 109 12.19 5.97 5.60
N ASP A 110 11.68 5.09 4.73
CA ASP A 110 11.41 5.34 3.31
C ASP A 110 9.96 4.89 2.99
N PRO A 111 8.96 5.73 3.29
CA PRO A 111 7.57 5.41 2.99
C PRO A 111 7.34 5.31 1.49
N VAL A 112 6.44 4.42 1.08
CA VAL A 112 6.12 4.29 -0.35
C VAL A 112 5.50 5.59 -0.90
N PRO A 113 5.82 5.99 -2.13
CA PRO A 113 5.37 7.27 -2.69
C PRO A 113 3.93 7.24 -3.22
N PHE A 114 3.27 6.08 -3.22
CA PHE A 114 1.92 5.90 -3.75
C PHE A 114 0.87 5.86 -2.63
N TYR A 115 -0.38 6.14 -2.99
CA TYR A 115 -1.55 6.01 -2.11
C TYR A 115 -2.00 4.55 -2.06
N THR A 116 -2.24 4.02 -0.86
CA THR A 116 -2.80 2.68 -0.68
C THR A 116 -4.15 2.77 0.01
N ARG A 117 -5.15 2.12 -0.58
CA ARG A 117 -6.49 2.04 -0.02
C ARG A 117 -6.98 0.61 -0.04
N ILE A 118 -7.48 0.13 1.09
CA ILE A 118 -8.21 -1.13 1.16
C ILE A 118 -9.70 -0.82 1.16
N LEU A 119 -10.42 -1.48 0.26
CA LEU A 119 -11.83 -1.29 -0.01
C LEU A 119 -12.59 -2.55 0.38
N TYR A 120 -13.59 -2.40 1.24
CA TYR A 120 -14.56 -3.44 1.52
C TYR A 120 -15.97 -2.84 1.41
N PRO A 121 -16.89 -3.39 0.59
CA PRO A 121 -18.12 -2.68 0.20
C PRO A 121 -19.03 -2.21 1.33
N GLN A 122 -19.00 -2.88 2.48
CA GLN A 122 -19.90 -2.63 3.60
C GLN A 122 -19.34 -1.61 4.61
N TYR A 123 -18.06 -1.24 4.51
CA TYR A 123 -17.37 -0.39 5.48
C TYR A 123 -16.65 0.78 4.78
N PRO A 124 -16.36 1.87 5.50
CA PRO A 124 -15.52 2.94 4.98
C PRO A 124 -14.14 2.41 4.54
N PRO A 125 -13.49 3.03 3.53
CA PRO A 125 -12.16 2.63 3.12
C PRO A 125 -11.14 2.69 4.26
N TYR A 126 -10.27 1.69 4.33
CA TYR A 126 -9.09 1.75 5.17
C TYR A 126 -7.93 2.34 4.37
N GLU A 127 -7.46 3.53 4.76
CA GLU A 127 -6.50 4.31 3.98
C GLU A 127 -5.36 4.84 4.83
N ILE A 128 -4.14 4.50 4.42
CA ILE A 128 -2.89 5.10 4.87
C ILE A 128 -2.14 5.54 3.62
N ASN A 129 -1.63 6.76 3.63
CA ASN A 129 -0.99 7.39 2.50
C ASN A 129 0.14 8.31 2.97
N PRO A 130 0.97 8.83 2.05
CA PRO A 130 2.10 9.70 2.39
C PRO A 130 1.70 10.96 3.18
N ASP A 131 0.46 11.42 3.08
CA ASP A 131 -0.01 12.66 3.73
C ASP A 131 -0.58 12.41 5.14
N ASN A 132 -1.09 11.20 5.42
CA ASN A 132 -1.83 10.92 6.65
C ASN A 132 -1.13 9.94 7.60
N TYR A 133 -0.06 9.26 7.18
CA TYR A 133 0.50 8.14 7.94
C TYR A 133 0.98 8.56 9.34
N LEU A 134 1.62 9.73 9.48
CA LEU A 134 2.08 10.25 10.78
C LEU A 134 0.90 10.47 11.74
N LYS A 135 -0.20 11.02 11.23
CA LYS A 135 -1.43 11.19 12.02
C LYS A 135 -1.99 9.83 12.46
N VAL A 136 -2.11 8.88 11.53
CA VAL A 136 -2.63 7.54 11.82
C VAL A 136 -1.79 6.82 12.88
N GLU A 137 -0.45 6.95 12.82
CA GLU A 137 0.41 6.43 13.88
C GLU A 137 0.08 7.04 15.23
N ARG A 138 0.07 8.38 15.32
CA ARG A 138 -0.10 9.07 16.60
C ARG A 138 -1.39 8.64 17.26
N ASP A 139 -2.46 8.55 16.48
CA ASP A 139 -3.76 8.10 16.97
C ASP A 139 -3.70 6.64 17.46
N LYS A 140 -2.99 5.74 16.75
CA LYS A 140 -2.74 4.36 17.22
C LYS A 140 -1.95 4.34 18.53
N ARG A 141 -0.88 5.11 18.65
CA ARG A 141 -0.07 5.19 19.89
C ARG A 141 -0.85 5.76 21.06
N ARG A 142 -1.69 6.77 20.83
CA ARG A 142 -2.56 7.36 21.87
C ARG A 142 -3.56 6.33 22.39
N LYS A 143 -4.17 5.55 21.49
CA LYS A 143 -5.05 4.44 21.87
C LYS A 143 -4.31 3.38 22.69
N LEU A 144 -3.10 2.99 22.30
CA LEU A 144 -2.28 2.04 23.06
C LEU A 144 -1.90 2.57 24.44
N LEU A 145 -1.46 3.82 24.55
CA LEU A 145 -1.18 4.48 25.84
C LEU A 145 -2.41 4.50 26.75
N ALA A 146 -3.60 4.80 26.20
CA ALA A 146 -4.84 4.80 26.96
C ALA A 146 -5.28 3.40 27.40
N ALA A 147 -5.06 2.38 26.56
CA ALA A 147 -5.41 1.00 26.86
C ALA A 147 -4.41 0.31 27.82
N HIS A 148 -3.13 0.70 27.76
CA HIS A 148 -2.02 0.10 28.50
C HIS A 148 -1.09 1.17 29.08
N PRO A 149 -1.57 2.00 30.02
CA PRO A 149 -0.75 3.08 30.60
C PRO A 149 0.48 2.56 31.35
N ASP A 150 0.44 1.31 31.84
CA ASP A 150 1.51 0.61 32.53
C ASP A 150 2.71 0.24 31.63
N TRP A 151 2.53 0.26 30.31
CA TRP A 151 3.64 0.00 29.36
C TRP A 151 4.55 1.21 29.16
N TYR A 152 4.16 2.37 29.66
CA TYR A 152 4.83 3.64 29.42
C TYR A 152 5.30 4.28 30.74
N GLU A 153 6.33 5.12 30.65
CA GLU A 153 6.80 5.88 31.81
C GLU A 153 5.69 6.83 32.30
N PRO A 154 5.53 7.01 33.62
CA PRO A 154 4.56 7.96 34.16
C PRO A 154 4.75 9.37 33.60
N GLY A 155 3.68 9.96 33.06
CA GLY A 155 3.73 11.28 32.42
C GLY A 155 4.21 11.27 30.96
N TYR A 156 4.35 10.09 30.34
CA TYR A 156 4.62 9.98 28.91
C TYR A 156 3.46 10.52 28.08
N GLU A 157 3.75 11.47 27.19
CA GLU A 157 2.78 12.07 26.27
C GLU A 157 3.24 11.91 24.81
N ILE A 158 2.27 11.77 23.91
CA ILE A 158 2.53 11.68 22.46
C ILE A 158 2.33 13.06 21.85
N SER A 159 3.45 13.73 21.56
CA SER A 159 3.46 15.08 20.99
C SER A 159 3.12 15.08 19.50
N ASP A 160 2.44 16.15 19.06
CA ASP A 160 2.23 16.47 17.65
C ASP A 160 3.46 17.15 16.98
N SER A 161 4.53 17.40 17.75
CA SER A 161 5.79 17.98 17.25
C SER A 161 6.93 16.97 17.07
N ASP A 162 6.73 15.71 17.47
CA ASP A 162 7.79 14.69 17.45
C ASP A 162 8.08 14.10 16.06
N ASP A 163 7.39 14.56 15.00
CA ASP A 163 7.52 14.03 13.64
C ASP A 163 8.95 14.06 13.10
N ASP A 164 9.72 15.09 13.43
CA ASP A 164 11.11 15.24 12.97
C ASP A 164 12.08 14.24 13.64
N VAL A 165 11.64 13.55 14.69
CA VAL A 165 12.48 12.62 15.48
C VAL A 165 12.19 11.15 15.13
N VAL A 166 11.06 10.85 14.47
CA VAL A 166 10.61 9.48 14.15
C VAL A 166 11.25 8.93 12.87
N CYS A 167 11.79 9.78 11.99
CA CYS A 167 12.34 9.42 10.67
C CYS A 167 13.89 9.43 10.61
N GLY A 168 14.56 8.94 11.65
CA GLY A 168 16.02 8.79 11.66
C GLY A 168 16.48 7.43 11.10
N PRO A 169 17.55 7.36 10.28
CA PRO A 169 18.00 6.11 9.67
C PRO A 169 18.35 5.05 10.72
N ASN A 170 17.84 3.82 10.56
CA ASN A 170 18.06 2.64 11.40
C ASN A 170 17.21 2.55 12.69
N ARG A 171 16.12 3.30 12.84
CA ARG A 171 15.15 3.05 13.94
C ARG A 171 13.95 2.26 13.42
N PHE A 172 13.97 0.93 13.62
CA PHE A 172 12.71 0.20 13.79
C PHE A 172 11.93 0.90 14.91
N ARG A 173 10.70 1.34 14.65
CA ARG A 173 9.82 2.03 15.62
C ARG A 173 9.92 1.36 17.00
N THR A 174 10.70 1.96 17.89
CA THR A 174 10.93 1.45 19.25
C THR A 174 9.70 1.58 20.15
N GLY A 175 8.63 2.22 19.67
CA GLY A 175 7.33 2.27 20.35
C GLY A 175 6.62 0.92 20.51
N TYR A 176 7.04 -0.12 19.76
CA TYR A 176 6.56 -1.49 19.95
C TYR A 176 7.52 -2.35 20.82
N ARG A 177 8.71 -1.85 21.18
CA ARG A 177 9.77 -2.69 21.79
C ARG A 177 10.46 -2.14 23.03
N ARG A 178 10.10 -0.96 23.56
CA ARG A 178 10.46 -0.65 24.95
C ARG A 178 9.50 -1.34 25.90
N ARG A 179 9.59 -2.68 25.97
CA ARG A 179 9.23 -3.37 27.22
C ARG A 179 10.15 -2.79 28.28
N VAL A 180 9.58 -2.35 29.40
CA VAL A 180 10.34 -2.22 30.64
C VAL A 180 10.95 -3.60 30.88
N GLU A 181 12.26 -3.72 30.72
CA GLU A 181 12.97 -4.90 31.20
C GLU A 181 12.76 -4.92 32.72
N ALA A 182 12.12 -5.98 33.20
CA ALA A 182 12.11 -6.35 34.61
C ALA A 182 13.41 -7.09 34.94
#